data_AF-A0A6B2G6R8-F1
#
_entry.id   AF-A0A6B2G6R8-F1
#
_cell.length_a   1.000
_cell.length_b   1.000
_cell.length_c   1.000
_cell.angle_alpha   90.00
_cell.angle_beta   90.00
_cell.angle_gamma   90.00
#
_symmetry.space_group_name_H-M   'P 1'
#
loop_
_entity.id
_entity.type
_entity.pdbx_description
1 polymer ?
#
loop_
_entity_poly.entity_id
_entity_poly.type
_entity_poly.pdbx_seq_one_letter_code
_entity_poly.pdbx_strand_id
1 'polypeptide(L)'
;TQIIPATVLLEKHQEIIHLESHHELEYIHLNPSRAGFYRVLYSEELLARLLENILKLNVAERLGVLADYFAFCRSGHFSTHKYLQMLLRFRDAGELNEEVWEYIVSTLNKINSMLYYSENSADVPRFWLFCN
;
A
#
# COMPACT_ATOMS: atom_id res chain seq x y z
N THR A 1 -13.73 -3.47 18.05
CA THR A 1 -13.14 -4.51 17.17
C THR A 1 -12.28 -5.43 18.02
N GLN A 2 -12.49 -6.74 17.95
CA GLN A 2 -11.59 -7.70 18.58
C GLN A 2 -10.32 -7.80 17.72
N ILE A 3 -9.16 -7.58 18.33
CA ILE A 3 -7.87 -7.75 17.65
C ILE A 3 -7.36 -9.15 17.96
N ILE A 4 -6.98 -9.90 16.94
CA ILE A 4 -6.36 -11.22 17.07
C ILE A 4 -4.87 -11.05 16.73
N PRO A 5 -3.97 -10.84 17.71
CA PRO A 5 -2.55 -10.70 17.44
C PRO A 5 -1.95 -12.05 17.06
N ALA A 6 -1.14 -12.05 16.00
CA ALA A 6 -0.36 -13.21 15.59
C ALA A 6 1.06 -12.77 15.24
N THR A 7 2.05 -13.51 15.73
CA THR A 7 3.47 -13.29 15.43
C THR A 7 4.06 -14.60 14.94
N VAL A 8 4.75 -14.55 13.80
CA VAL A 8 5.47 -15.69 13.23
C VAL A 8 6.88 -15.25 12.89
N LEU A 9 7.87 -16.05 13.26
CA LEU A 9 9.22 -15.94 12.74
C LEU A 9 9.28 -16.73 11.44
N LEU A 10 9.54 -16.04 10.33
CA LEU A 10 9.63 -16.65 9.03
C LEU A 10 11.05 -17.22 8.82
N GLU A 11 11.28 -18.47 9.21
CA GLU A 11 12.60 -19.15 9.03
C GLU A 11 12.81 -19.70 7.61
N LYS A 12 11.71 -19.93 6.87
CA LYS A 12 11.70 -20.41 5.48
C LYS A 12 11.24 -19.31 4.54
N HIS A 13 11.22 -19.55 3.22
CA HIS A 13 10.72 -18.57 2.26
C HIS A 13 9.19 -18.35 2.36
N GLN A 14 8.45 -19.28 2.98
CA GLN A 14 7.01 -19.21 3.14
C GLN A 14 6.58 -19.93 4.42
N GLU A 15 5.47 -19.48 4.99
CA GLU A 15 4.80 -20.11 6.13
C GLU A 15 3.29 -19.83 6.04
N ILE A 16 2.47 -20.75 6.54
CA ILE A 16 1.01 -20.58 6.61
C ILE A 16 0.63 -20.24 8.06
N ILE A 17 -0.04 -19.11 8.24
CA ILE A 17 -0.57 -18.70 9.55
C ILE A 17 -2.05 -19.05 9.59
N HIS A 18 -2.43 -19.93 10.52
CA HIS A 18 -3.83 -20.24 10.80
C HIS A 18 -4.38 -19.23 11.82
N LEU A 19 -5.34 -18.41 11.39
CA LEU A 19 -6.03 -17.46 12.25
C LEU A 19 -7.34 -18.09 12.73
N GLU A 20 -7.43 -18.38 14.02
CA GLU A 20 -8.69 -18.83 14.63
C GLU A 20 -9.58 -17.61 14.88
N SER A 21 -10.68 -17.50 14.13
CA SER A 21 -11.67 -16.44 14.32
C SER A 21 -13.07 -17.04 14.43
N HIS A 22 -13.82 -16.61 15.44
CA HIS A 22 -15.25 -16.95 15.61
C HIS A 22 -16.18 -16.02 14.84
N HIS A 23 -15.63 -14.99 14.19
CA HIS A 23 -16.34 -13.99 13.39
C HIS A 23 -15.66 -13.77 12.05
N GLU A 24 -16.37 -13.16 11.10
CA GLU A 24 -15.78 -12.77 9.82
C GLU A 24 -14.65 -11.74 10.04
N LEU A 25 -13.50 -11.96 9.39
CA LEU A 25 -12.35 -11.06 9.48
C LEU A 25 -12.61 -9.77 8.68
N GLU A 26 -12.61 -8.65 9.40
CA GLU A 26 -12.86 -7.33 8.81
C GLU A 26 -11.70 -6.87 7.92
N TYR A 27 -10.46 -6.95 8.42
CA TYR A 27 -9.24 -6.68 7.65
C TYR A 27 -8.02 -7.35 8.33
N ILE A 28 -6.91 -7.46 7.60
CA ILE A 28 -5.62 -7.89 8.13
C ILE A 28 -4.63 -6.74 7.98
N HIS A 29 -3.90 -6.43 9.05
CA HIS A 29 -2.80 -5.48 9.04
C HIS A 29 -1.52 -6.18 9.54
N LEU A 30 -0.56 -6.34 8.63
CA LEU A 30 0.75 -6.92 8.92
C LEU A 30 1.78 -5.82 9.13
N ASN A 31 2.87 -6.15 9.83
CA ASN A 31 3.90 -5.19 10.26
C ASN A 31 3.32 -4.00 11.08
N PRO A 32 2.53 -4.25 12.14
CA PRO A 32 1.98 -3.17 12.96
C PRO A 32 3.09 -2.28 13.52
N SER A 33 2.81 -0.98 13.65
CA SER A 33 3.79 0.05 14.02
C SER A 33 5.03 0.13 13.12
N ARG A 34 5.06 -0.59 11.98
CA ARG A 34 6.22 -0.69 11.09
C ARG A 34 7.50 -1.15 11.80
N ALA A 35 7.37 -2.05 12.77
CA ALA A 35 8.49 -2.51 13.60
C ALA A 35 9.53 -3.35 12.81
N GLY A 36 9.10 -4.02 11.75
CA GLY A 36 9.95 -4.85 10.90
C GLY A 36 10.47 -4.11 9.66
N PHE A 37 11.70 -4.45 9.24
CA PHE A 37 12.33 -3.93 8.03
C PHE A 37 11.92 -4.74 6.78
N TYR A 38 10.63 -4.72 6.46
CA TYR A 38 10.06 -5.36 5.27
C TYR A 38 8.82 -4.60 4.79
N ARG A 39 8.39 -4.88 3.55
CA ARG A 39 7.17 -4.34 2.95
C ARG A 39 6.10 -5.41 2.87
N VAL A 40 4.83 -5.01 2.91
CA VAL A 40 3.70 -5.92 2.82
C VAL A 40 2.92 -5.72 1.53
N LEU A 41 3.06 -6.66 0.59
CA LEU A 41 2.22 -6.74 -0.59
C LEU A 41 1.02 -7.65 -0.28
N TYR A 42 -0.16 -7.05 -0.12
CA TYR A 42 -1.39 -7.80 0.13
C TYR A 42 -1.96 -8.34 -1.18
N SER A 43 -2.75 -9.42 -1.11
CA SER A 43 -3.65 -9.78 -2.22
C SER A 43 -4.68 -8.66 -2.44
N GLU A 44 -5.29 -8.62 -3.62
CA GLU A 44 -6.28 -7.58 -3.95
C GLU A 44 -7.45 -7.53 -2.97
N GLU A 45 -7.95 -8.69 -2.56
CA GLU A 45 -9.02 -8.80 -1.58
C GLU A 45 -8.62 -8.24 -0.21
N LEU A 46 -7.43 -8.63 0.29
CA LEU A 46 -6.95 -8.17 1.58
C LEU A 46 -6.64 -6.67 1.58
N LEU A 47 -6.10 -6.15 0.48
CA LEU A 47 -5.90 -4.72 0.29
C LEU A 47 -7.23 -3.97 0.31
N ALA A 48 -8.25 -4.44 -0.41
CA ALA A 48 -9.55 -3.78 -0.45
C ALA A 48 -10.17 -3.66 0.95
N ARG A 49 -10.19 -4.77 1.71
CA ARG A 49 -10.65 -4.82 3.11
C ARG A 49 -9.85 -3.87 4.02
N LEU A 50 -8.53 -3.82 3.84
CA LEU A 50 -7.66 -2.90 4.59
C LEU A 50 -7.98 -1.43 4.27
N LEU A 51 -8.17 -1.09 2.99
CA LEU A 51 -8.47 0.28 2.56
C LEU A 51 -9.83 0.77 3.03
N GLU A 52 -10.82 -0.13 3.16
CA GLU A 52 -12.13 0.19 3.78
C GLU A 52 -12.00 0.54 5.26
N ASN A 53 -10.94 0.06 5.91
CA ASN A 53 -10.68 0.24 7.33
C ASN A 53 -9.48 1.15 7.61
N ILE A 54 -8.98 1.87 6.61
CA ILE A 54 -7.68 2.53 6.65
C ILE A 54 -7.55 3.54 7.79
N LEU A 55 -8.64 4.24 8.15
CA LEU A 55 -8.65 5.22 9.24
C LEU A 55 -8.55 4.61 10.63
N LYS A 56 -8.72 3.29 10.78
CA LYS A 56 -8.46 2.57 12.05
C LYS A 56 -6.97 2.43 12.33
N LEU A 57 -6.11 2.58 11.32
CA LEU A 57 -4.66 2.56 11.46
C LEU A 57 -4.17 3.93 11.91
N ASN A 58 -3.07 3.96 12.66
CA ASN A 58 -2.44 5.22 13.03
C ASN A 58 -1.74 5.86 11.81
N VAL A 59 -1.38 7.14 11.91
CA VAL A 59 -0.80 7.92 10.81
C VAL A 59 0.45 7.26 10.22
N ALA A 60 1.36 6.78 11.06
CA ALA A 60 2.60 6.14 10.62
C ALA A 60 2.36 4.83 9.85
N GLU A 61 1.36 4.06 10.27
CA GLU A 61 0.94 2.84 9.59
C GLU A 61 0.29 3.15 8.23
N ARG A 62 -0.59 4.17 8.16
CA ARG A 62 -1.20 4.64 6.91
C ARG A 62 -0.15 5.10 5.89
N LEU A 63 0.83 5.89 6.35
CA LEU A 63 2.00 6.28 5.55
C LEU A 63 2.83 5.06 5.11
N GLY A 64 2.90 4.02 5.95
CA GLY A 64 3.54 2.75 5.61
C GLY A 64 2.88 2.05 4.44
N VAL A 65 1.55 1.91 4.47
CA VAL A 65 0.79 1.30 3.36
C VAL A 65 1.01 2.12 2.07
N LEU A 66 0.92 3.46 2.12
CA LEU A 66 1.20 4.31 0.97
C LEU A 66 2.62 4.14 0.42
N ALA A 67 3.61 4.05 1.30
CA ALA A 67 5.01 3.91 0.93
C ALA A 67 5.34 2.55 0.32
N ASP A 68 4.75 1.49 0.86
CA ASP A 68 4.89 0.14 0.34
C ASP A 68 4.30 0.04 -1.07
N TYR A 69 3.07 0.49 -1.26
CA TYR A 69 2.40 0.43 -2.56
C TYR A 69 3.01 1.35 -3.60
N PHE A 70 3.51 2.52 -3.23
CA PHE A 70 4.29 3.32 -4.17
C PHE A 70 5.60 2.61 -4.56
N ALA A 71 6.28 1.95 -3.62
CA ALA A 71 7.46 1.16 -3.94
C ALA A 71 7.14 -0.03 -4.87
N PHE A 72 5.99 -0.70 -4.69
CA PHE A 72 5.54 -1.76 -5.59
C PHE A 72 5.20 -1.25 -6.99
N CYS A 73 4.67 -0.02 -7.11
CA CYS A 73 4.52 0.62 -8.42
C CYS A 73 5.86 0.82 -9.10
N ARG A 74 6.84 1.32 -8.35
CA ARG A 74 8.19 1.57 -8.88
C ARG A 74 8.92 0.30 -9.31
N SER A 75 8.61 -0.85 -8.70
CA SER A 75 9.23 -2.13 -9.02
C SER A 75 8.42 -2.97 -10.01
N GLY A 76 7.24 -2.51 -10.45
CA GLY A 76 6.36 -3.25 -11.35
C GLY A 76 5.59 -4.41 -10.70
N HIS A 77 5.53 -4.45 -9.36
CA HIS A 77 4.75 -5.44 -8.60
C HIS A 77 3.30 -4.98 -8.32
N PHE A 78 2.97 -3.73 -8.63
CA PHE A 78 1.63 -3.18 -8.51
C PHE A 78 1.41 -2.12 -9.59
N SER A 79 0.25 -2.11 -10.25
CA SER A 79 0.05 -1.17 -11.36
C SER A 79 -0.16 0.26 -10.87
N THR A 80 0.39 1.23 -11.60
CA THR A 80 0.18 2.65 -11.26
C THR A 80 -1.29 3.03 -11.32
N HIS A 81 -2.07 2.43 -12.22
CA HIS A 81 -3.51 2.63 -12.25
C HIS A 81 -4.18 2.23 -10.92
N LYS A 82 -3.86 1.02 -10.42
CA LYS A 82 -4.40 0.53 -9.14
C LYS A 82 -3.92 1.39 -7.98
N TYR A 83 -2.71 1.94 -8.03
CA TYR A 83 -2.22 2.87 -7.01
C TYR A 83 -2.99 4.19 -7.03
N LEU A 84 -3.25 4.78 -8.19
CA LEU A 84 -4.10 5.97 -8.28
C LEU A 84 -5.51 5.70 -7.74
N GLN A 85 -6.09 4.53 -8.02
CA GLN A 85 -7.37 4.11 -7.41
C GLN A 85 -7.27 3.97 -5.89
N MET A 86 -6.18 3.40 -5.37
CA MET A 86 -5.92 3.33 -3.94
C MET A 86 -5.84 4.72 -3.29
N LEU A 87 -5.21 5.71 -3.93
CA LEU A 87 -5.17 7.09 -3.40
C LEU A 87 -6.58 7.69 -3.23
N LEU A 88 -7.50 7.38 -4.16
CA LEU A 88 -8.90 7.80 -4.03
C LEU A 88 -9.58 7.21 -2.79
N ARG A 89 -9.19 6.00 -2.36
CA ARG A 89 -9.74 5.38 -1.14
C ARG A 89 -9.36 6.14 0.13
N PHE A 90 -8.21 6.81 0.18
CA PHE A 90 -7.86 7.69 1.31
C PHE A 90 -8.76 8.92 1.35
N ARG A 91 -9.05 9.52 0.18
CA ARG A 91 -10.02 10.61 0.07
C ARG A 91 -11.41 10.15 0.52
N ASP A 92 -11.88 9.03 -0.01
CA ASP A 92 -13.25 8.53 0.21
C ASP A 92 -13.45 8.07 1.65
N ALA A 93 -12.40 7.58 2.31
CA ALA A 93 -12.42 7.27 3.73
C ALA A 93 -12.52 8.52 4.62
N GLY A 94 -12.22 9.73 4.10
CA GLY A 94 -12.23 10.98 4.86
C GLY A 94 -10.91 11.25 5.58
N GLU A 95 -9.77 10.92 4.97
CA GLU A 95 -8.45 11.29 5.52
C GLU A 95 -8.29 12.81 5.65
N LEU A 96 -7.84 13.27 6.83
CA LEU A 96 -7.65 14.69 7.15
C LEU A 96 -6.21 14.99 7.62
N ASN A 97 -5.38 13.97 7.83
CA ASN A 97 -4.02 14.17 8.31
C ASN A 97 -3.13 14.78 7.22
N GLU A 98 -2.45 15.88 7.55
CA GLU A 98 -1.59 16.64 6.64
C GLU A 98 -0.42 15.81 6.12
N GLU A 99 0.28 15.06 7.00
CA GLU A 99 1.45 14.26 6.61
C GLU A 99 1.08 13.19 5.58
N VAL A 100 -0.11 12.59 5.72
CA VAL A 100 -0.65 11.63 4.73
C VAL A 100 -0.89 12.32 3.39
N TRP A 101 -1.54 13.49 3.39
CA TRP A 101 -1.79 14.24 2.16
C TRP A 101 -0.52 14.75 1.50
N GLU A 102 0.45 15.24 2.26
CA GLU A 102 1.77 15.63 1.76
C GLU A 102 2.48 14.46 1.07
N TYR A 103 2.40 13.26 1.67
CA TYR A 103 2.96 12.07 1.05
C TYR A 103 2.26 11.74 -0.28
N ILE A 104 0.93 11.77 -0.31
CA ILE A 104 0.13 11.53 -1.53
C ILE A 104 0.50 12.54 -2.62
N VAL A 105 0.55 13.83 -2.31
CA VAL A 105 0.94 14.87 -3.26
C VAL A 105 2.38 14.66 -3.75
N SER A 106 3.30 14.26 -2.86
CA SER A 106 4.68 13.94 -3.21
C SER A 106 4.77 12.79 -4.22
N THR A 107 4.00 11.71 -4.03
CA THR A 107 4.01 10.57 -4.98
C THR A 107 3.34 10.92 -6.29
N LEU A 108 2.27 11.70 -6.29
CA LEU A 108 1.65 12.24 -7.51
C LEU A 108 2.61 13.12 -8.31
N ASN A 109 3.35 14.02 -7.65
CA ASN A 109 4.37 14.83 -8.31
C ASN A 109 5.49 13.99 -8.91
N LYS A 110 5.90 12.90 -8.25
CA LYS A 110 6.88 11.95 -8.81
C LYS A 110 6.36 11.25 -10.05
N ILE A 111 5.10 10.79 -10.04
CA ILE A 111 4.44 10.20 -11.21
C ILE A 111 4.38 11.23 -12.34
N ASN A 112 3.95 12.46 -12.02
CA ASN A 112 3.87 13.56 -12.99
C ASN A 112 5.22 13.84 -13.65
N SER A 113 6.30 13.98 -12.86
CA SER A 113 7.64 14.20 -13.41
C SER A 113 8.08 13.06 -14.34
N MET A 114 7.74 11.81 -14.04
CA MET A 114 8.06 10.68 -14.93
C MET A 114 7.36 10.75 -16.29
N LEU A 115 6.21 11.43 -16.37
CA LEU A 115 5.47 11.64 -17.62
C LEU A 115 6.09 12.74 -18.49
N TYR A 116 6.61 13.81 -17.89
CA TYR A 116 7.09 14.99 -18.63
C TYR A 116 8.55 14.95 -19.06
N TYR A 117 9.39 14.10 -18.47
CA TYR A 117 10.80 13.97 -18.84
C TYR A 117 11.08 13.07 -20.06
N SER A 118 10.06 12.77 -20.87
CA SER A 118 10.26 12.11 -22.16
C SER A 118 9.98 13.08 -23.32
N GLU A 119 11.04 13.59 -23.95
CA GLU A 119 10.91 14.35 -25.20
C GLU A 119 10.36 13.49 -26.35
N ASN A 120 10.39 12.16 -26.19
CA ASN A 120 9.90 11.17 -27.13
C ASN A 120 9.20 10.03 -26.37
N SER A 121 7.95 9.70 -26.70
CA SER A 121 7.19 8.65 -26.01
C SER A 121 7.78 7.23 -26.19
N ALA A 122 8.71 7.06 -27.14
CA ALA A 122 9.52 5.85 -27.30
C ALA A 122 10.65 5.72 -26.26
N ASP A 123 11.07 6.82 -25.63
CA ASP A 123 12.21 6.90 -24.71
C ASP A 123 11.79 6.88 -23.23
N VAL A 124 10.62 6.31 -22.93
CA VAL A 124 10.16 6.11 -21.55
C VAL A 124 10.23 4.64 -21.10
N PRO A 125 11.39 3.94 -21.15
CA PRO A 125 11.52 2.59 -20.58
C PRO A 125 11.03 2.51 -19.13
N ARG A 126 11.17 3.61 -18.37
CA ARG A 126 10.70 3.67 -16.99
C ARG A 126 9.19 3.74 -16.88
N PHE A 127 8.48 4.49 -17.73
CA PHE A 127 7.02 4.57 -17.62
C PHE A 127 6.34 3.24 -17.97
N TRP A 128 6.87 2.49 -18.94
CA TRP A 128 6.36 1.15 -19.25
C TRP A 128 6.52 0.16 -18.09
N LEU A 129 7.53 0.32 -17.21
CA LEU A 129 7.65 -0.47 -15.97
C LEU A 129 6.56 -0.12 -14.93
N PHE A 130 6.01 1.10 -14.98
CA PHE A 130 4.96 1.58 -14.07
C PHE A 130 3.54 1.25 -14.57
N CYS A 131 3.37 1.00 -15.87
CA CYS A 131 2.06 0.80 -16.50
C CYS A 131 1.61 -0.66 -16.63
N ASN A 132 2.42 -1.64 -16.20
CA ASN A 132 1.99 -3.04 -16.12
C ASN A 132 1.00 -3.26 -14.98
#